data_AF-A0A838XRN7-F1
#
_entry.id   AF-A0A838XRN7-F1
#
_cell.length_a   1.000
_cell.length_b   1.000
_cell.length_c   1.000
_cell.angle_alpha   90.00
_cell.angle_beta   90.00
_cell.angle_gamma   90.00
#
_symmetry.space_group_name_H-M   'P 1'
#
loop_
_entity.id
_entity.type
_entity.pdbx_description
1 polymer ?
#
loop_
_entity_poly.entity_id
_entity_poly.type
_entity_poly.pdbx_seq_one_letter_code
_entity_poly.pdbx_strand_id
1 'polypeptide(L)' 'MTHSALVDSAAGDDPAVGLRAVRSLRELADRLESLQVARARQLGWSWQEVAEALGVSKQAVHKKHGRSK' A
#
# COMPACT_ATOMS: atom_id res chain seq x y z
N MET A 1 -10.48 -7.07 14.44
CA MET A 1 -11.20 -6.05 13.65
C MET A 1 -11.11 -6.47 12.19
N THR A 2 -12.23 -6.79 11.55
CA THR A 2 -12.27 -7.20 10.14
C THR A 2 -12.02 -5.98 9.24
N HIS A 3 -11.52 -6.17 8.01
CA HIS A 3 -11.24 -5.05 7.09
C HIS A 3 -12.51 -4.23 6.77
N SER A 4 -13.66 -4.89 6.68
CA SER A 4 -14.97 -4.23 6.52
C SER A 4 -15.23 -3.22 7.65
N ALA A 5 -14.96 -3.60 8.90
CA ALA A 5 -15.18 -2.70 10.03
C ALA A 5 -14.28 -1.45 10.02
N LEU A 6 -13.07 -1.53 9.42
CA LEU A 6 -12.21 -0.37 9.22
C LEU A 6 -12.77 0.57 8.14
N VAL A 7 -13.35 0.02 7.07
CA VAL A 7 -14.00 0.81 6.02
C VAL A 7 -15.21 1.56 6.60
N ASP A 8 -16.05 0.85 7.36
CA ASP A 8 -17.23 1.44 7.99
C ASP A 8 -16.83 2.55 8.98
N SER A 9 -15.79 2.31 9.78
CA SER A 9 -15.26 3.31 10.71
C SER A 9 -14.67 4.54 10.00
N ALA A 10 -14.04 4.35 8.84
CA ALA A 10 -13.48 5.44 8.04
C ALA A 10 -14.56 6.31 7.36
N ALA A 11 -15.76 5.75 7.13
CA ALA A 11 -16.91 6.44 6.55
C ALA A 11 -17.87 7.03 7.60
N GLY A 12 -17.61 6.80 8.90
CA GLY A 12 -18.46 7.29 9.99
C GLY A 12 -18.26 8.77 10.31
N ASP A 13 -19.18 9.30 11.13
CA ASP A 13 -19.26 10.74 11.43
C ASP A 13 -18.24 11.24 12.45
N ASP A 14 -17.59 10.36 13.23
CA ASP A 14 -16.54 10.74 14.19
C ASP A 14 -15.17 10.83 13.48
N PRO A 15 -14.61 12.05 13.31
CA PRO A 15 -13.34 12.23 12.60
C PRO A 15 -12.16 11.54 13.30
N ALA A 16 -12.17 11.43 14.64
CA ALA A 16 -11.08 10.79 15.38
C ALA A 16 -11.07 9.28 15.15
N VAL A 17 -12.24 8.65 15.10
CA VAL A 17 -12.39 7.24 14.74
C VAL A 17 -12.02 7.03 13.28
N GLY A 18 -12.55 7.86 12.37
CA GLY A 18 -12.28 7.77 10.94
C GLY A 18 -10.80 7.89 10.59
N LEU A 19 -10.09 8.87 11.16
CA LEU A 19 -8.65 9.05 10.91
C LEU A 19 -7.80 7.86 11.41
N ARG A 20 -8.15 7.26 12.55
CA ARG A 20 -7.48 6.03 13.02
C ARG A 20 -7.73 4.88 12.06
N ALA A 21 -8.95 4.72 11.57
CA ALA A 21 -9.28 3.68 10.60
C ALA A 21 -8.55 3.88 9.27
N VAL A 22 -8.51 5.09 8.73
CA VAL A 22 -7.73 5.45 7.53
C VAL A 22 -6.25 5.14 7.72
N ARG A 23 -5.67 5.46 8.89
CA ARG A 23 -4.28 5.09 9.19
C ARG A 23 -4.08 3.57 9.13
N SER A 24 -4.94 2.80 9.78
CA SER A 24 -4.86 1.33 9.77
C SER A 24 -5.01 0.74 8.37
N LEU A 25 -5.88 1.32 7.53
CA LEU A 25 -6.04 0.92 6.13
C LEU A 25 -4.78 1.22 5.31
N ARG A 26 -4.14 2.38 5.53
CA ARG A 26 -2.85 2.71 4.88
C ARG A 26 -1.74 1.74 5.29
N GLU A 27 -1.62 1.43 6.58
CA GLU A 27 -0.63 0.46 7.08
C GLU A 27 -0.86 -0.96 6.53
N LEU A 28 -2.12 -1.35 6.29
CA LEU A 28 -2.44 -2.61 5.61
C LEU A 28 -2.08 -2.55 4.11
N ALA A 29 -2.47 -1.48 3.42
CA ALA A 29 -2.17 -1.28 2.01
C ALA A 29 -0.65 -1.27 1.75
N ASP A 30 0.14 -0.57 2.56
CA ASP A 30 1.60 -0.52 2.43
C ASP A 30 2.26 -1.90 2.60
N ARG A 31 1.77 -2.72 3.54
CA ARG A 31 2.26 -4.09 3.74
C ARG A 31 1.94 -4.98 2.53
N LEU A 32 0.72 -4.93 2.02
CA LEU A 32 0.30 -5.69 0.86
C LEU A 32 1.05 -5.25 -0.40
N GLU A 33 1.21 -3.93 -0.61
CA GLU A 33 2.01 -3.38 -1.69
C GLU A 33 3.44 -3.94 -1.65
N SER A 34 4.09 -3.87 -0.48
CA SER A 34 5.47 -4.36 -0.32
C SER A 34 5.60 -5.85 -0.65
N LEU A 35 4.62 -6.67 -0.21
CA LEU A 35 4.58 -8.10 -0.53
C LEU A 35 4.42 -8.33 -2.05
N GLN A 36 3.51 -7.60 -2.71
CA GLN A 36 3.29 -7.76 -4.14
C GLN A 36 4.46 -7.23 -4.98
N VAL A 37 5.09 -6.13 -4.56
CA VAL A 37 6.32 -5.63 -5.20
C VAL A 37 7.44 -6.67 -5.11
N ALA A 38 7.66 -7.27 -3.93
CA ALA A 38 8.65 -8.32 -3.76
C ALA A 38 8.34 -9.53 -4.66
N ARG A 39 7.08 -9.97 -4.71
CA ARG A 39 6.64 -11.06 -5.60
C ARG A 39 6.84 -10.72 -7.08
N ALA A 40 6.46 -9.53 -7.52
CA ALA A 40 6.64 -9.09 -8.90
C ALA A 40 8.13 -9.09 -9.29
N ARG A 41 8.99 -8.59 -8.39
CA ARG A 41 10.45 -8.63 -8.59
C ARG A 41 11.00 -10.06 -8.66
N GLN A 42 10.49 -10.99 -7.85
CA GLN A 42 10.86 -12.41 -7.94
C GLN A 42 10.41 -13.06 -9.25
N LEU A 43 9.26 -12.63 -9.80
CA LEU A 43 8.75 -13.08 -11.10
C LEU A 43 9.42 -12.37 -12.28
N GLY A 44 10.47 -11.57 -12.04
CA GLY A 44 11.27 -10.93 -13.09
C GLY A 44 10.71 -9.61 -13.63
N TRP A 45 9.60 -9.11 -13.08
CA TRP A 45 9.03 -7.82 -13.51
C TRP A 45 10.04 -6.70 -13.30
N SER A 46 10.27 -5.88 -14.30
CA SER A 46 11.04 -4.65 -14.20
C SER A 46 10.41 -3.67 -13.23
N TRP A 47 11.22 -2.76 -12.68
CA TRP A 47 10.71 -1.67 -11.86
C TRP A 47 9.76 -0.72 -12.59
N GLN A 48 9.83 -0.67 -13.92
CA GLN A 48 8.91 0.12 -14.73
C GLN A 48 7.51 -0.51 -14.72
N GLU A 49 7.41 -1.82 -14.93
CA GLU A 49 6.13 -2.56 -14.88
C GLU A 49 5.48 -2.49 -13.50
N VAL A 50 6.28 -2.58 -12.43
CA VAL A 50 5.78 -2.39 -11.06
C VAL A 50 5.25 -0.97 -10.86
N ALA A 51 5.95 0.05 -11.36
CA ALA A 51 5.53 1.45 -11.22
C ALA A 51 4.26 1.75 -12.00
N GLU A 52 4.14 1.21 -13.22
CA GLU A 52 2.93 1.30 -14.04
C GLU A 52 1.74 0.66 -13.33
N ALA A 53 1.88 -0.54 -12.77
CA ALA A 53 0.83 -1.21 -12.02
C ALA A 53 0.39 -0.45 -10.75
N LEU A 54 1.32 0.26 -10.10
CA LEU A 54 1.03 1.08 -8.92
C LEU A 54 0.56 2.51 -9.26
N GLY A 55 0.55 2.90 -10.54
CA GLY A 55 0.19 4.25 -10.97
C GLY A 55 1.13 5.34 -10.46
N VAL A 56 2.40 5.01 -10.23
CA VAL A 56 3.42 5.95 -9.72
C VAL A 56 4.64 5.98 -10.64
N SER A 57 5.54 6.93 -10.41
CA SER A 57 6.79 6.97 -11.18
C SER A 57 7.74 5.84 -10.76
N LYS A 58 8.55 5.36 -11.72
CA LYS A 58 9.64 4.40 -11.45
C LYS A 58 10.56 4.86 -10.31
N GLN A 59 10.87 6.16 -10.26
CA GLN A 59 11.71 6.73 -9.20
C GLN A 59 11.05 6.64 -7.82
N ALA A 60 9.72 6.82 -7.74
CA ALA A 60 8.98 6.67 -6.49
C ALA A 60 9.05 5.21 -5.98
N VAL A 61 8.82 4.23 -6.85
CA VAL A 61 8.93 2.80 -6.48
C VAL A 61 10.36 2.46 -6.08
N HIS A 62 11.37 2.85 -6.86
CA HIS A 62 12.78 2.63 -6.52
C HIS A 62 13.15 3.26 -5.17
N LYS A 63 12.69 4.48 -4.89
CA LYS A 63 12.99 5.16 -3.63
C LYS A 63 12.36 4.45 -2.43
N LYS A 64 11.14 3.91 -2.59
CA LYS A 64 10.38 3.21 -1.54
C LYS A 64 10.87 1.77 -1.33
N HIS A 65 11.13 1.04 -2.41
CA HIS A 65 11.35 -0.42 -2.37
C HIS A 65 12.77 -0.86 -2.80
N GLY A 66 13.54 0.01 -3.47
CA GLY A 66 14.86 -0.33 -4.01
C GLY A 66 16.00 -0.33 -3.00
N ARG A 67 15.77 0.12 -1.75
CA ARG A 67 16.78 0.12 -0.66
C ARG A 67 16.61 -1.01 0.35
N SER A 68 15.60 -1.87 0.19
CA SER A 68 15.38 -3.01 1.07
C SER A 68 16.40 -4.11 0.73
N LYS A 69 17.53 -4.10 1.42
CA LYS A 69 18.51 -5.19 1.47
C LYS A 69 18.70 -5.61 2.91
#